data_AF-A0A7V2EAM4-F1
#
_entry.id   AF-A0A7V2EAM4-F1
#
_cell.length_a   1.000
_cell.length_b   1.000
_cell.length_c   1.000
_cell.angle_alpha   90.00
_cell.angle_beta   90.00
_cell.angle_gamma   90.00
#
_symmetry.space_group_name_H-M   'P 1'
#
loop_
_entity.id
_entity.type
_entity.pdbx_description
1 polymer ?
#
loop_
_entity_poly.entity_id
_entity_poly.type
_entity_poly.pdbx_seq_one_letter_code
_entity_poly.pdbx_strand_id
1 'polypeptide(L)' 'MPTYLRIYPHRRDEQHPIQEPSVRVRLGDLFPLLVQAQRGNYLWLNDFEDDEVIITPDLYEVLRAFRAYRPSA' A
#
# COMPACT_ATOMS: atom_id res chain seq x y z
N MET A 1 -48.30 10.77 -3.67
CA MET A 1 -47.50 9.59 -4.07
C MET A 1 -46.38 9.43 -3.06
N PRO A 2 -46.43 8.46 -2.13
CA PRO A 2 -45.35 8.28 -1.16
C PRO A 2 -44.18 7.56 -1.82
N THR A 3 -43.01 8.19 -1.78
CA THR A 3 -41.75 7.63 -2.27
C THR A 3 -41.23 6.63 -1.24
N TYR A 4 -41.29 5.34 -1.55
CA TYR A 4 -40.71 4.30 -0.71
C TYR A 4 -39.21 4.19 -0.98
N LEU A 5 -38.40 4.57 0.00
CA LEU A 5 -36.97 4.35 -0.01
C LEU A 5 -36.71 2.85 0.21
N ARG A 6 -36.13 2.17 -0.78
CA ARG A 6 -35.68 0.78 -0.63
C ARG A 6 -34.40 0.77 0.19
N ILE A 7 -34.54 0.45 1.47
CA ILE A 7 -33.41 0.22 2.36
C ILE A 7 -32.93 -1.21 2.13
N TYR A 8 -31.80 -1.36 1.44
CA TYR A 8 -31.13 -2.65 1.34
C TYR A 8 -30.51 -2.95 2.71
N PRO A 9 -30.85 -4.07 3.36
CA PRO A 9 -30.15 -4.45 4.58
C PRO A 9 -28.68 -4.65 4.21
N HIS A 10 -27.83 -3.80 4.78
CA HIS A 10 -26.39 -4.02 4.77
C HIS A 10 -26.17 -5.37 5.44
N ARG A 11 -25.77 -6.37 4.64
CA ARG A 11 -25.46 -7.72 5.11
C ARG A 11 -24.33 -7.59 6.13
N ARG A 12 -24.70 -7.50 7.41
CA ARG A 12 -23.75 -7.63 8.51
C ARG A 12 -23.14 -9.02 8.43
N ASP A 13 -21.83 -9.02 8.61
CA ASP A 13 -21.01 -10.16 8.98
C ASP A 13 -20.86 -11.23 7.89
N GLU A 14 -20.47 -10.80 6.69
CA GLU A 14 -19.46 -11.60 6.01
C GLU A 14 -18.18 -11.43 6.82
N GLN A 15 -17.95 -12.38 7.74
CA GLN A 15 -16.63 -12.67 8.28
C GLN A 15 -15.71 -12.91 7.08
N HIS A 16 -15.22 -11.81 6.50
CA HIS A 16 -14.09 -11.88 5.61
C HIS A 16 -13.03 -12.52 6.49
N PRO A 17 -12.45 -13.68 6.10
CA PRO A 17 -11.20 -14.08 6.72
C PRO A 17 -10.34 -12.81 6.70
N ILE A 18 -9.70 -12.50 7.83
CA ILE A 18 -8.67 -11.46 7.88
C ILE A 18 -7.68 -11.87 6.80
N GLN A 19 -7.89 -11.41 5.58
CA GLN A 19 -7.01 -11.68 4.47
C GLN A 19 -5.81 -10.86 4.89
N GLU A 20 -4.75 -11.52 5.30
CA GLU A 20 -3.42 -10.94 5.17
C GLU A 20 -3.26 -10.73 3.66
N PRO A 21 -3.56 -9.53 3.11
CA PRO A 21 -3.76 -9.35 1.70
C PRO A 21 -2.38 -9.09 1.11
N SER A 22 -1.48 -10.07 1.23
CA SER A 22 -0.12 -9.95 0.72
C SER A 22 -0.14 -10.30 -0.76
N VAL A 23 -0.62 -9.35 -1.57
CA VAL A 23 -0.53 -9.44 -3.03
C VAL A 23 0.95 -9.36 -3.40
N ARG A 24 1.46 -10.44 -3.99
CA ARG A 24 2.87 -10.51 -4.40
C ARG A 24 3.07 -9.71 -5.69
N VAL A 25 3.62 -8.51 -5.56
CA VAL A 25 4.00 -7.66 -6.70
C VAL A 25 5.52 -7.68 -6.86
N ARG A 26 6.02 -7.67 -8.10
CA ARG A 26 7.47 -7.54 -8.33
C ARG A 26 7.90 -6.12 -8.00
N LEU A 27 9.03 -5.98 -7.29
CA LEU A 27 9.59 -4.66 -6.98
C LEU A 27 9.80 -3.80 -8.24
N GLY A 28 10.21 -4.42 -9.34
CA GLY A 28 10.40 -3.73 -10.63
C GLY A 28 9.12 -3.12 -11.22
N ASP A 29 7.95 -3.66 -10.89
CA ASP A 29 6.66 -3.12 -11.35
C ASP A 29 6.14 -2.05 -10.37
N LEU A 30 6.42 -2.22 -9.08
CA LEU A 30 5.97 -1.32 -8.01
C LEU A 30 6.79 -0.03 -7.94
N PHE A 31 8.12 -0.11 -8.11
CA PHE A 31 9.02 1.03 -7.95
C PHE A 31 8.72 2.19 -8.92
N PRO A 32 8.49 1.96 -10.24
CA PRO A 32 8.14 3.02 -11.17
C PRO A 32 6.82 3.71 -10.82
N LEU A 33 5.84 2.97 -10.30
CA LEU A 33 4.54 3.51 -9.89
C LEU A 33 4.68 4.43 -8.67
N LEU A 34 5.43 4.00 -7.65
CA LEU A 34 5.70 4.85 -6.49
C LEU A 34 6.50 6.10 -6.86
N VAL A 35 7.51 5.98 -7.73
CA VAL A 35 8.29 7.12 -8.20
C VAL A 35 7.40 8.10 -8.98
N GLN A 36 6.49 7.61 -9.82
CA GLN A 36 5.53 8.45 -10.53
C GLN A 36 4.57 9.13 -9.55
N ALA A 37 4.04 8.39 -8.59
CA ALA A 37 3.11 8.90 -7.58
C ALA A 37 3.75 10.00 -6.73
N GLN A 38 5.00 9.79 -6.31
CA GLN A 38 5.77 10.77 -5.56
C GLN A 38 6.04 12.03 -6.40
N ARG A 39 6.50 11.88 -7.65
CA ARG A 39 6.77 13.03 -8.54
C ARG A 39 5.51 13.82 -8.88
N GLY A 40 4.37 13.15 -8.97
CA GLY A 40 3.07 13.76 -9.26
C GLY A 40 2.32 14.28 -8.04
N ASN A 41 2.89 14.18 -6.82
CA ASN A 41 2.24 14.54 -5.56
C ASN A 41 0.83 13.93 -5.41
N TYR A 42 0.69 12.65 -5.77
CA TYR A 42 -0.61 11.99 -5.66
C TYR A 42 -0.99 11.83 -4.20
N LEU A 43 -2.19 12.32 -3.83
CA LEU A 43 -2.66 12.33 -2.44
C LEU A 43 -2.77 10.93 -1.82
N TRP A 44 -3.11 9.93 -2.64
CA TRP A 44 -3.25 8.55 -2.18
C TRP A 44 -1.96 8.00 -1.57
N LEU A 45 -0.78 8.49 -1.96
CA LEU A 45 0.49 7.99 -1.42
C LEU A 45 0.61 8.26 0.09
N ASN A 46 0.02 9.36 0.59
CA ASN A 46 0.01 9.67 2.02
C ASN A 46 -0.90 8.70 2.79
N ASP A 47 -1.93 8.16 2.15
CA ASP A 47 -2.84 7.21 2.79
C ASP A 47 -2.14 5.88 3.12
N PHE A 48 -0.99 5.59 2.50
CA PHE A 48 -0.18 4.38 2.73
C PHE A 48 1.17 4.67 3.41
N GLU A 49 1.38 5.87 3.97
CA GLU A 49 2.66 6.24 4.58
C GLU A 49 2.98 5.40 5.84
N ASP A 50 1.95 5.07 6.62
CA ASP A 50 2.06 4.27 7.84
C ASP A 50 1.99 2.75 7.61
N ASP A 51 1.79 2.31 6.36
CA ASP A 51 1.63 0.89 6.03
C ASP A 51 2.98 0.16 5.95
N GLU A 52 3.07 -1.00 6.61
CA GLU A 52 4.26 -1.85 6.57
C GLU A 52 4.30 -2.73 5.30
N VAL A 53 5.40 -2.62 4.55
CA VAL A 53 5.64 -3.46 3.37
C VAL A 53 6.60 -4.61 3.72
N ILE A 54 6.14 -5.84 3.53
CA ILE A 54 6.97 -7.03 3.73
C ILE A 54 7.93 -7.19 2.54
N ILE A 55 9.23 -7.11 2.83
CA ILE A 55 10.30 -7.34 1.85
C ILE A 55 11.17 -8.54 2.25
N THR A 56 11.94 -9.06 1.30
CA THR A 56 12.90 -10.13 1.58
C THR A 56 14.05 -9.63 2.45
N PRO A 57 14.64 -10.47 3.32
CA PRO A 57 15.79 -10.10 4.13
C PRO A 57 16.94 -9.54 3.30
N ASP A 58 17.25 -10.17 2.15
CA ASP A 58 18.31 -9.70 1.25
C ASP A 58 18.08 -8.28 0.75
N LEU A 59 16.84 -7.93 0.39
CA LEU A 59 16.50 -6.57 -0.05
C LEU A 59 16.60 -5.58 1.10
N TYR A 60 16.19 -5.97 2.30
CA TYR A 60 16.32 -5.13 3.49
C TYR A 60 17.78 -4.81 3.80
N GLU A 61 18.67 -5.79 3.72
CA GLU A 61 20.13 -5.60 3.88
C GLU A 61 20.68 -4.58 2.88
N VAL A 62 20.32 -4.71 1.60
CA VAL A 62 20.76 -3.80 0.53
C VAL A 62 20.24 -2.38 0.76
N LEU A 63 18.96 -2.22 1.09
CA LEU A 63 18.36 -0.91 1.37
C LEU A 63 18.97 -0.25 2.61
N ARG A 64 19.25 -1.04 3.65
CA ARG A 64 19.90 -0.55 4.87
C ARG A 64 21.32 -0.05 4.57
N ALA A 65 22.10 -0.81 3.81
CA ALA A 65 23.43 -0.39 3.36
C ALA A 65 23.37 0.86 2.48
N PHE A 66 22.40 0.94 1.57
CA PHE A 66 22.18 2.11 0.71
C PHE A 66 21.85 3.37 1.52
N ARG A 67 20.98 3.27 2.54
CA ARG A 67 20.66 4.39 3.43
C ARG A 67 21.87 4.83 4.28
N ALA A 68 22.68 3.88 4.72
CA ALA A 68 23.90 4.15 5.49
C ALA A 68 25.01 4.79 4.64
N TYR A 69 24.95 4.62 3.32
CA TYR A 69 25.77 5.35 2.35
C TYR A 69 25.31 6.81 2.28
N ARG A 70 25.59 7.57 3.35
CA ARG A 70 25.64 9.01 3.26
C ARG A 70 27.00 9.34 2.65
N PRO A 71 27.09 10.00 1.49
CA PRO A 71 28.36 10.58 1.06
C PRO A 71 28.75 11.60 2.13
N SER A 72 29.68 11.19 2.99
CA SER A 72 30.36 12.09 3.91
C SER A 72 31.11 13.09 3.05
N ALA A 73 30.58 14.31 2.95
CA ALA A 73 31.27 15.45 2.36
C ALA A 73 32.39 15.93 3.27
#